data_AF-A0A8T4L8W9-F1
#
_entry.id   AF-A0A8T4L8W9-F1
#
_cell.length_a   1.000
_cell.length_b   1.000
_cell.length_c   1.000
_cell.angle_alpha   90.00
_cell.angle_beta   90.00
_cell.angle_gamma   90.00
#
_symmetry.space_group_name_H-M   'P 1'
#
loop_
_entity.id
_entity.type
_entity.pdbx_description
1 polymer ?
#
loop_
_entity_poly.entity_id
_entity_poly.type
_entity_poly.pdbx_seq_one_letter_code
_entity_poly.pdbx_strand_id
1 'polypeptide(L)'
;MTLTYRCTHTEFFKGIVVKRPPMPVTLIGKSEKMNFTSVLDSGSDFILLPREVADMLGLEYDESEREEGNTYTGSRIVTTRSAVRVLIQKGREKYSWNAIVPST
;
A
#
# COMPACT_ATOMS: atom_id res chain seq x y z
N MET A 1 -9.26 -16.01 12.99
CA MET A 1 -9.52 -16.33 11.57
C MET A 1 -8.46 -15.64 10.74
N THR A 2 -7.86 -16.35 9.78
CA THR A 2 -6.56 -15.97 9.20
C THR A 2 -6.56 -16.16 7.68
N LEU A 3 -6.48 -15.06 6.93
CA LEU A 3 -6.21 -15.11 5.48
C LEU A 3 -4.81 -15.68 5.25
N THR A 4 -4.72 -16.74 4.44
CA THR A 4 -3.43 -17.39 4.13
C THR A 4 -3.03 -17.12 2.69
N TYR A 5 -1.85 -16.56 2.45
CA TYR A 5 -1.29 -16.34 1.11
C TYR A 5 0.02 -17.12 0.93
N ARG A 6 0.37 -17.44 -0.31
CA ARG A 6 1.68 -18.04 -0.61
C ARG A 6 2.76 -16.98 -0.39
N CYS A 7 3.71 -17.28 0.49
CA CYS A 7 4.82 -16.39 0.78
C CYS A 7 6.00 -16.69 -0.14
N THR A 8 6.32 -15.75 -1.02
CA THR A 8 7.57 -15.77 -1.76
C THR A 8 8.69 -15.26 -0.85
N HIS A 9 9.80 -15.98 -0.85
CA HIS A 9 11.01 -15.61 -0.12
C HIS A 9 11.99 -15.03 -1.13
N THR A 10 12.41 -13.79 -0.90
CA THR A 10 13.35 -13.11 -1.80
C THR A 10 14.63 -12.81 -1.02
N GLU A 11 15.78 -13.18 -1.57
CA GLU A 11 17.06 -12.83 -0.97
C GLU A 11 17.37 -11.36 -1.23
N PHE A 12 17.63 -10.61 -0.16
CA PHE A 12 17.82 -9.17 -0.18
C PHE A 12 19.18 -8.85 0.46
N PHE A 13 20.24 -8.81 -0.35
CA PHE A 13 21.64 -8.74 0.09
C PHE A 13 22.12 -9.97 0.88
N LYS A 14 23.37 -10.39 0.63
CA LYS A 14 24.04 -11.61 1.12
C LYS A 14 23.41 -12.22 2.39
N GLY A 15 22.53 -13.21 2.19
CA GLY A 15 21.98 -14.04 3.27
C GLY A 15 20.75 -13.52 4.01
N ILE A 16 20.25 -12.31 3.74
CA ILE A 16 18.99 -11.83 4.35
C ILE A 16 17.82 -12.26 3.45
N VAL A 17 16.92 -13.08 4.00
CA VAL A 17 15.69 -13.51 3.30
C VAL A 17 14.52 -12.68 3.79
N VAL A 18 13.87 -11.96 2.89
CA VAL A 18 12.68 -11.15 3.20
C VAL A 18 11.43 -11.85 2.69
N LYS A 19 10.40 -11.87 3.53
CA LYS A 19 9.07 -12.40 3.21
C LYS A 19 8.22 -11.30 2.59
N ARG A 20 7.88 -11.45 1.32
CA ARG A 20 7.08 -10.48 0.57
C ARG A 20 5.95 -11.20 -0.17
N PRO A 21 4.94 -11.74 0.54
CA PRO A 21 3.82 -12.39 -0.11
C PRO A 21 3.08 -11.38 -1.01
N PRO A 22 2.86 -11.71 -2.29
CA PRO A 22 1.94 -10.93 -3.12
C PRO A 22 0.52 -11.17 -2.64
N MET A 23 -0.27 -10.09 -2.57
CA MET A 23 -1.65 -10.13 -2.13
C MET A 23 -2.54 -9.32 -3.09
N PRO A 24 -3.65 -9.89 -3.59
CA PRO A 24 -4.62 -9.10 -4.34
C PRO A 24 -5.31 -8.13 -3.40
N VAL A 25 -5.28 -6.86 -3.75
CA VAL A 25 -5.97 -5.79 -3.03
C VAL A 25 -6.83 -5.01 -4.01
N THR A 26 -8.01 -4.63 -3.57
CA THR A 26 -8.82 -3.65 -4.27
C THR A 26 -8.75 -2.34 -3.52
N LEU A 27 -8.31 -1.28 -4.21
CA LEU A 27 -8.38 0.08 -3.71
C LEU A 27 -9.65 0.72 -4.28
N ILE A 28 -10.41 1.36 -3.40
CA ILE A 28 -11.68 2.02 -3.73
C ILE A 28 -11.48 3.49 -3.36
N GLY A 29 -11.37 4.33 -4.39
CA GLY A 29 -11.35 5.77 -4.25
C GLY A 29 -12.75 6.37 -4.37
N LYS A 30 -12.81 7.68 -4.62
CA LYS A 30 -14.07 8.40 -4.75
C LYS A 30 -14.77 8.10 -6.08
N SER A 31 -13.99 8.07 -7.16
CA SER A 31 -14.49 7.92 -8.52
C SER A 31 -14.38 6.48 -9.02
N GLU A 32 -13.30 5.79 -8.64
CA GLU A 32 -12.91 4.53 -9.26
C GLU A 32 -12.60 3.43 -8.23
N LYS A 33 -12.72 2.19 -8.70
CA LYS A 33 -12.34 0.99 -7.97
C LYS A 33 -11.39 0.16 -8.82
N MET A 34 -10.19 -0.08 -8.30
CA MET A 34 -9.12 -0.73 -9.05
C MET A 34 -8.50 -1.90 -8.28
N ASN A 35 -8.13 -2.95 -9.02
CA ASN A 35 -7.48 -4.12 -8.46
C ASN A 35 -5.97 -4.03 -8.68
N PHE A 36 -5.20 -4.26 -7.61
CA PHE A 36 -3.75 -4.26 -7.62
C PHE A 36 -3.22 -5.57 -7.05
N THR A 37 -2.00 -5.91 -7.43
CA THR A 37 -1.18 -6.87 -6.67
C THR A 37 -0.28 -6.06 -5.76
N SER A 38 -0.54 -6.10 -4.45
CA SER A 38 0.33 -5.47 -3.46
C SER A 38 1.33 -6.47 -2.89
N VAL A 39 2.36 -5.94 -2.25
CA VAL A 39 3.29 -6.71 -1.44
C VAL A 39 2.93 -6.49 0.02
N LEU A 40 2.71 -7.57 0.77
CA LEU A 40 2.60 -7.48 2.22
C LEU A 40 4.01 -7.37 2.80
N ASP A 41 4.34 -6.19 3.34
CA ASP A 41 5.60 -5.93 4.01
C ASP A 41 5.37 -5.81 5.52
N SER A 42 5.88 -6.78 6.28
CA SER A 42 5.76 -6.77 7.74
C SER A 42 6.62 -5.69 8.42
N GLY A 43 7.54 -5.07 7.70
CA GLY A 43 8.40 -4.00 8.20
C GLY A 43 7.84 -2.59 7.95
N SER A 44 6.61 -2.48 7.45
CA SER A 44 5.96 -1.20 7.15
C SER A 44 4.74 -0.95 8.04
N ASP A 45 4.68 0.24 8.63
CA ASP A 45 3.54 0.66 9.48
C ASP A 45 2.40 1.33 8.68
N PHE A 46 2.65 1.64 7.41
CA PHE A 46 1.72 2.37 6.55
C PHE A 46 1.67 1.78 5.14
N ILE A 47 0.60 2.11 4.42
CA ILE A 47 0.43 1.80 3.00
C ILE A 47 0.86 3.04 2.22
N LEU A 48 1.91 2.92 1.41
CA LEU A 48 2.36 3.99 0.52
C LEU A 48 1.73 3.80 -0.86
N LEU A 49 1.11 4.86 -1.39
CA LEU A 49 0.62 4.86 -2.77
C LEU A 49 1.48 5.81 -3.63
N PRO A 50 1.83 5.42 -4.86
CA PRO A 50 2.32 6.40 -5.84
C PRO A 50 1.22 7.41 -6.16
N ARG A 51 1.58 8.68 -6.36
CA ARG A 51 0.63 9.73 -6.74
C ARG A 51 -0.20 9.38 -7.97
N GLU A 52 0.39 8.70 -8.96
CA GLU A 52 -0.35 8.28 -10.15
C GLU A 52 -1.52 7.34 -9.79
N VAL A 53 -1.32 6.45 -8.81
CA VAL A 53 -2.37 5.56 -8.33
C VAL A 53 -3.45 6.34 -7.57
N ALA A 54 -3.05 7.33 -6.77
CA ALA A 54 -3.98 8.20 -6.05
C ALA A 54 -4.85 9.01 -7.04
N ASP A 55 -4.24 9.56 -8.09
CA ASP A 55 -4.92 10.32 -9.14
C ASP A 55 -5.89 9.44 -9.93
N MET A 56 -5.47 8.23 -10.31
CA MET A 56 -6.33 7.26 -11.00
C MET A 56 -7.55 6.85 -10.15
N LEU A 57 -7.40 6.77 -8.83
CA LEU A 57 -8.50 6.48 -7.91
C LEU A 57 -9.37 7.71 -7.61
N GLY A 58 -8.97 8.89 -8.07
CA GLY A 58 -9.62 10.17 -7.76
C GLY A 58 -9.59 10.48 -6.27
N LEU A 59 -8.45 10.20 -5.61
CA LEU A 59 -8.28 10.53 -4.20
C LEU A 59 -8.04 12.04 -4.04
N GLU A 60 -8.64 12.60 -2.99
CA GLU A 60 -8.37 13.97 -2.58
C GLU A 60 -7.20 13.98 -1.60
N TYR A 61 -6.27 14.90 -1.80
CA TYR A 61 -5.13 15.12 -0.93
C TYR A 61 -4.81 16.60 -0.85
N ASP A 62 -4.36 17.05 0.32
CA ASP A 62 -4.01 18.44 0.55
C ASP A 62 -2.52 18.66 0.21
N GLU A 63 -2.26 19.39 -0.87
CA GLU A 63 -0.89 19.74 -1.27
C GLU A 63 -0.21 20.74 -0.33
N SER A 64 -0.96 21.40 0.56
CA SER A 64 -0.40 22.28 1.58
C SER A 64 0.07 21.51 2.83
N GLU A 65 -0.49 20.32 3.08
CA GLU A 65 -0.09 19.44 4.18
C GLU A 65 0.92 18.38 3.70
N ARG A 66 2.14 18.83 3.41
CA ARG A 66 3.25 17.96 2.98
C ARG A 66 4.04 17.45 4.18
N GLU A 67 4.21 16.14 4.23
CA GLU A 67 5.12 15.46 5.16
C GLU A 67 6.38 15.04 4.42
N GLU A 68 7.52 15.17 5.07
CA GLU A 68 8.79 14.72 4.51
C GLU A 68 9.28 13.48 5.23
N GLY A 69 9.76 12.52 4.45
CA GLY A 69 10.33 11.28 4.94
C GLY A 69 11.63 10.95 4.23
N ASN A 70 12.33 9.96 4.77
CA ASN A 70 13.49 9.35 4.11
C ASN A 70 13.16 7.90 3.77
N THR A 71 13.48 7.49 2.55
CA THR A 71 13.44 6.08 2.17
C THR A 71 14.52 5.30 2.91
N TYR A 72 14.43 3.96 2.89
CA TYR A 72 15.49 3.11 3.41
C TYR A 72 16.85 3.31 2.71
N THR A 73 16.87 3.87 1.50
CA THR A 73 18.08 4.23 0.75
C THR A 73 18.63 5.61 1.10
N GLY A 74 17.98 6.36 2.01
CA GLY A 74 18.37 7.71 2.39
C GLY A 74 17.89 8.81 1.43
N SER A 75 17.01 8.49 0.48
CA SER A 75 16.43 9.48 -0.43
C SER A 75 15.29 10.22 0.28
N ARG A 76 15.26 11.55 0.17
CA ARG A 76 14.15 12.36 0.69
C ARG A 76 12.93 12.18 -0.20
N ILE A 77 11.80 11.88 0.40
CA ILE A 77 10.49 11.83 -0.25
C ILE A 77 9.55 12.82 0.42
N VAL A 78 8.66 13.39 -0.37
CA VAL A 78 7.58 14.25 0.11
C VAL A 78 6.29 13.48 -0.12
N THR A 79 5.42 13.47 0.88
CA THR A 79 4.15 12.76 0.84
C THR A 79 3.02 13.67 1.28
N THR A 80 1.84 13.48 0.70
CA THR A 80 0.59 14.07 1.19
C THR A 80 -0.34 12.95 1.67
N ARG A 81 -1.27 13.26 2.57
CA ARG A 81 -2.20 12.25 3.09
C ARG A 81 -3.46 12.21 2.25
N SER A 82 -3.93 11.00 1.95
CA SER A 82 -5.20 10.75 1.25
C SER A 82 -5.99 9.65 1.97
N ALA A 83 -7.31 9.69 1.90
CA ALA A 83 -8.14 8.60 2.42
C ALA A 83 -8.53 7.64 1.30
N VAL A 84 -8.29 6.34 1.49
CA VAL A 84 -8.67 5.28 0.54
C VAL A 84 -9.34 4.14 1.28
N ARG A 85 -10.33 3.49 0.65
CA ARG A 85 -10.90 2.25 1.18
C ARG A 85 -10.17 1.07 0.59
N VAL A 86 -9.54 0.28 1.47
CA VAL A 86 -8.85 -0.96 1.11
C VAL A 86 -9.81 -2.12 1.26
N LEU A 87 -9.77 -3.05 0.31
CA LEU A 87 -10.53 -4.28 0.32
C LEU A 87 -9.60 -5.46 -0.01
N ILE A 88 -9.58 -6.46 0.87
CA ILE A 88 -8.94 -7.77 0.62
C ILE A 88 -10.04 -8.82 0.60
N GLN A 89 -10.02 -9.68 -0.42
CA GLN A 89 -10.99 -10.77 -0.53
C GLN A 89 -10.33 -12.07 -0.99
N LYS A 90 -10.67 -13.17 -0.30
CA LYS A 90 -10.27 -14.53 -0.69
C LYS A 90 -11.45 -15.48 -0.52
N GLY A 91 -12.00 -15.94 -1.64
CA GLY A 91 -13.21 -16.77 -1.62
C GLY A 91 -14.39 -16.03 -0.96
N ARG A 92 -14.88 -16.57 0.17
CA ARG A 92 -15.96 -15.97 0.97
C ARG A 92 -15.46 -14.98 2.03
N GLU A 93 -14.16 -14.97 2.33
CA GLU A 93 -13.57 -14.08 3.32
C GLU A 93 -13.33 -12.69 2.71
N LYS A 94 -13.85 -11.65 3.35
CA LYS A 94 -13.80 -10.27 2.86
C LYS A 94 -13.51 -9.32 4.01
N TYR A 95 -12.50 -8.48 3.83
CA TYR A 95 -12.09 -7.47 4.80
C TYR A 95 -11.97 -6.13 4.12
N SER A 96 -12.60 -5.10 4.68
CA SER A 96 -12.46 -3.74 4.17
C SER A 96 -12.36 -2.73 5.29
N TRP A 97 -11.48 -1.74 5.11
CA TRP A 97 -11.30 -0.64 6.04
C TRP A 97 -10.90 0.62 5.29
N ASN A 98 -11.08 1.77 5.92
CA ASN A 98 -10.57 3.04 5.42
C ASN A 98 -9.15 3.23 5.97
N ALA A 99 -8.20 3.55 5.10
CA ALA A 99 -6.83 3.83 5.45
C ALA A 99 -6.50 5.28 5.05
N ILE A 100 -5.73 5.96 5.90
CA ILE A 100 -5.03 7.19 5.52
C ILE A 100 -3.68 6.75 4.97
N VAL A 101 -3.41 7.12 3.73
CA VAL A 101 -2.21 6.68 3.01
C VAL A 101 -1.39 7.90 2.62
N PRO A 102 -0.06 7.88 2.87
CA PRO A 102 0.83 8.80 2.22
C PRO A 102 0.89 8.51 0.71
N SER A 103 0.80 9.57 -0.08
CA SER A 103 0.96 9.57 -1.53
C SER A 103 2.21 10.36 -1.90
N THR A 104 3.18 9.74 -2.59
CA THR A 104 4.43 10.37 -3.06
C THR A 104 4.27 10.99 -4.43
#